data_AF-A0A5J6LCC5-F1
#
_entry.id   AF-A0A5J6LCC5-F1
#
_cell.length_a   1.000
_cell.length_b   1.000
_cell.length_c   1.000
_cell.angle_alpha   90.00
_cell.angle_beta   90.00
_cell.angle_gamma   90.00
#
_symmetry.space_group_name_H-M   'P 1'
#
loop_
_entity.id
_entity.type
_entity.pdbx_description
1 polymer ?
#
loop_
_entity_poly.entity_id
_entity_poly.type
_entity_poly.pdbx_seq_one_letter_code
_entity_poly.pdbx_strand_id
1 'polypeptide(L)'
;MSSSYANNYRLIRAMVPLLILVIAVLVFWSPSPDPDSLETRSVTGQVIEVNTGEGEALRSGQTVRMTTARVRLPNGDETRVLVQRQQLAVGDSVELIEARDADGRVKYRWSSR
;
A
#
# COMPACT_ATOMS: atom_id res chain seq x y z
N MET A 1 -25.27 34.56 40.66
CA MET A 1 -24.37 33.57 40.01
C MET A 1 -25.11 32.57 39.10
N SER A 2 -26.42 32.69 38.85
CA SER A 2 -27.20 31.75 38.00
C SER A 2 -27.28 32.14 36.52
N SER A 3 -27.14 33.42 36.16
CA SER A 3 -27.26 33.87 34.75
C SER A 3 -26.09 33.40 33.88
N SER A 4 -24.88 33.31 34.44
CA SER A 4 -23.68 32.87 33.72
C SER A 4 -23.75 31.38 33.32
N TYR A 5 -24.32 30.54 34.19
CA TYR A 5 -24.48 29.10 33.93
C TYR A 5 -25.51 28.83 32.82
N ALA A 6 -26.64 29.55 32.83
CA ALA A 6 -27.67 29.42 31.80
C ALA A 6 -27.17 29.90 30.42
N ASN A 7 -26.35 30.95 30.39
CA ASN A 7 -25.76 31.44 29.14
C ASN A 7 -24.68 30.48 28.60
N ASN A 8 -23.81 29.97 29.47
CA ASN A 8 -22.79 29.00 29.11
C ASN A 8 -23.40 27.68 28.60
N TYR A 9 -24.49 27.21 29.23
CA TYR A 9 -25.17 25.99 28.79
C TYR A 9 -25.79 26.14 27.40
N ARG A 10 -26.42 27.29 27.11
CA ARG A 10 -26.95 27.58 25.76
C ARG A 10 -25.84 27.68 24.71
N LEU A 11 -24.73 28.31 25.07
CA LEU A 11 -23.57 28.48 24.20
C LEU A 11 -22.90 27.14 23.87
N ILE A 12 -22.68 26.28 24.88
CA ILE A 12 -22.13 24.93 24.68
C ILE A 12 -23.09 24.06 23.86
N ARG A 13 -24.39 24.10 24.15
CA ARG A 13 -25.41 23.32 23.42
C ARG A 13 -25.49 23.67 21.93
N ALA A 14 -25.18 24.91 21.56
CA ALA A 14 -25.14 25.36 20.16
C ALA A 14 -23.75 25.15 19.52
N MET A 15 -22.67 25.42 20.26
CA MET A 15 -21.30 25.35 19.73
C MET A 15 -20.81 23.92 19.51
N VAL A 16 -21.15 22.98 20.39
CA VAL A 16 -20.70 21.58 20.27
C VAL A 16 -21.21 20.91 18.98
N PRO A 17 -22.52 20.93 18.64
CA PRO A 17 -22.97 20.34 17.39
C PRO A 17 -22.45 21.12 16.17
N LEU A 18 -22.27 22.44 16.26
CA LEU A 18 -21.66 23.23 15.20
C LEU A 18 -20.21 22.80 14.94
N LEU A 19 -19.41 22.64 16.01
CA LEU A 19 -18.01 22.20 15.91
C LEU A 19 -17.91 20.79 15.31
N ILE A 20 -18.79 19.87 15.73
CA ILE A 20 -18.87 18.52 15.16
C ILE A 20 -19.21 18.60 13.67
N LEU A 21 -20.16 19.46 13.28
CA LEU A 21 -20.53 19.67 11.88
C LEU A 21 -19.34 20.22 11.07
N VAL A 22 -18.60 21.20 11.60
CA VAL A 22 -17.41 21.74 10.93
C VAL A 22 -16.34 20.66 10.75
N ILE A 23 -16.06 19.87 11.78
CA ILE A 23 -15.09 18.76 11.69
C ILE A 23 -15.55 17.72 10.67
N ALA A 24 -16.84 17.35 10.68
CA ALA A 24 -17.40 16.40 9.73
C ALA A 24 -17.31 16.90 8.28
N VAL A 25 -17.60 18.19 8.04
CA VAL A 25 -17.43 18.82 6.73
C VAL A 25 -15.96 18.84 6.34
N LEU A 26 -15.04 19.20 7.24
CA LEU A 26 -13.61 19.20 6.94
C LEU A 26 -13.06 17.81 6.64
N VAL A 27 -13.53 16.76 7.31
CA VAL A 27 -13.12 15.37 7.01
C VAL A 27 -13.74 14.88 5.70
N PHE A 28 -14.99 15.25 5.42
CA PHE A 28 -15.68 14.83 4.20
C PHE A 28 -15.22 15.61 2.95
N TRP A 29 -14.81 16.88 3.12
CA TRP A 29 -14.25 17.73 2.06
C TRP A 29 -12.74 17.70 1.99
N SER A 30 -12.04 17.21 3.04
CA SER A 30 -10.63 16.89 2.86
C SER A 30 -10.59 15.81 1.79
N PRO A 31 -9.89 16.03 0.66
CA PRO A 31 -9.59 14.94 -0.23
C PRO A 31 -8.88 13.93 0.64
N SER A 32 -9.53 12.79 0.88
CA SER A 32 -8.83 11.64 1.41
C SER A 32 -7.64 11.50 0.47
N PRO A 33 -6.39 11.47 0.98
CA PRO A 33 -5.25 11.25 0.11
C PRO A 33 -5.55 9.93 -0.58
N ASP A 34 -5.95 9.99 -1.86
CA ASP A 34 -6.22 8.80 -2.63
C ASP A 34 -4.91 8.02 -2.54
N PRO A 35 -4.90 6.83 -1.92
CA PRO A 35 -3.73 5.98 -1.99
C PRO A 35 -3.45 5.54 -3.45
N ASP A 36 -4.34 5.92 -4.39
CA ASP A 36 -4.51 5.33 -5.71
C ASP A 36 -4.18 6.25 -6.89
N SER A 37 -3.49 7.39 -6.69
CA SER A 37 -2.80 8.03 -7.84
C SER A 37 -1.39 7.45 -8.10
N LEU A 38 -1.11 6.26 -7.54
CA LEU A 38 -0.07 5.38 -8.05
C LEU A 38 -0.52 4.91 -9.44
N GLU A 39 -0.06 5.57 -10.51
CA GLU A 39 -0.18 5.05 -11.87
C GLU A 39 0.32 3.61 -11.86
N THR A 40 -0.61 2.66 -11.82
CA THR A 40 -0.32 1.25 -11.65
C THR A 40 -0.35 0.65 -13.03
N ARG A 41 0.82 0.62 -13.67
CA ARG A 41 0.98 0.05 -15.00
C ARG A 41 1.36 -1.41 -14.85
N SER A 42 0.68 -2.29 -15.60
CA SER A 42 1.18 -3.65 -15.74
C SER A 42 2.29 -3.70 -16.78
N VAL A 43 3.41 -4.33 -16.41
CA VAL A 43 4.61 -4.45 -17.21
C VAL A 43 5.01 -5.91 -17.25
N THR A 44 5.16 -6.45 -18.45
CA THR A 44 5.62 -7.82 -18.65
C THR A 44 7.15 -7.85 -18.65
N GLY A 45 7.74 -8.67 -17.78
CA GLY A 45 9.18 -8.91 -17.71
C GLY A 45 9.53 -10.38 -17.92
N GLN A 46 10.82 -10.67 -18.10
CA GLN A 46 11.34 -12.04 -18.23
C GLN A 46 12.16 -12.42 -17.00
N VAL A 47 11.91 -13.60 -16.45
CA VAL A 47 12.65 -14.13 -15.31
C VAL A 47 14.03 -14.57 -15.75
N ILE A 48 15.07 -14.02 -15.12
CA ILE A 48 16.48 -14.36 -15.42
C ILE A 48 17.14 -15.17 -14.31
N GLU A 49 16.61 -15.12 -13.09
CA GLU A 49 17.17 -15.83 -11.93
C GLU A 49 16.05 -16.12 -10.93
N VAL A 50 16.06 -17.30 -10.30
CA VAL A 50 15.12 -17.68 -9.25
C VAL A 50 15.89 -18.23 -8.07
N ASN A 51 15.71 -17.61 -6.90
CA ASN A 51 16.34 -18.03 -5.64
C ASN A 51 15.26 -18.40 -4.63
N THR A 52 15.36 -19.62 -4.10
CA THR A 52 14.45 -20.10 -3.05
C THR A 52 15.23 -20.27 -1.75
N GLY A 53 14.81 -19.56 -0.71
CA GLY A 53 15.31 -19.72 0.65
C GLY A 53 14.27 -20.37 1.54
N GLU A 54 14.72 -21.19 2.48
CA GLU A 54 13.89 -21.76 3.54
C GLU A 54 14.42 -21.23 4.88
N GLY A 55 13.52 -20.80 5.75
CA GLY A 55 13.86 -20.33 7.09
C GLY A 55 12.84 -20.85 8.11
N GLU A 56 13.23 -20.96 9.36
CA GLU A 56 12.34 -21.40 10.43
C GLU A 56 11.88 -20.20 11.26
N ALA A 57 10.57 -20.07 11.46
CA ALA A 57 10.02 -19.03 12.31
C ALA A 57 10.35 -19.33 13.78
N LEU A 58 11.21 -18.51 14.37
CA LEU A 58 11.72 -18.64 15.74
C LEU A 58 10.64 -18.85 16.82
N ARG A 59 9.41 -18.39 16.59
CA ARG A 59 8.32 -18.42 17.57
C ARG A 59 7.36 -19.60 17.40
N SER A 60 7.21 -20.13 16.19
CA SER A 60 6.22 -21.16 15.87
C SER A 60 6.84 -22.48 15.38
N GLY A 61 8.16 -22.51 15.14
CA GLY A 61 8.83 -23.65 14.51
C GLY A 61 8.37 -23.89 13.06
N GLN A 62 7.62 -22.95 12.49
CA GLN A 62 7.07 -23.10 11.15
C GLN A 62 8.14 -22.83 10.10
N THR A 63 8.36 -23.78 9.20
CA THR A 63 9.19 -23.57 8.01
C THR A 63 8.50 -22.60 7.05
N VAL A 64 9.16 -21.48 6.79
CA VAL A 64 8.76 -20.47 5.80
C VAL A 64 9.65 -20.63 4.58
N ARG A 65 9.03 -20.95 3.45
CA ARG A 65 9.70 -21.01 2.15
C ARG A 65 9.46 -19.69 1.41
N MET A 66 10.54 -19.01 1.04
CA MET A 66 10.52 -17.73 0.37
C MET A 66 11.20 -17.83 -0.99
N THR A 67 10.48 -17.48 -2.05
CA THR A 67 11.01 -17.48 -3.42
C THR A 67 11.16 -16.04 -3.89
N THR A 68 12.34 -15.70 -4.39
CA THR A 68 12.63 -14.40 -5.02
C THR A 68 13.04 -14.63 -6.46
N ALA A 69 12.62 -13.74 -7.35
CA ALA A 69 12.97 -13.80 -8.75
C ALA A 69 13.62 -12.49 -9.19
N ARG A 70 14.68 -12.58 -9.97
CA ARG A 70 15.24 -11.44 -10.71
C ARG A 70 14.57 -11.41 -12.07
N VAL A 71 13.97 -10.28 -12.40
CA VAL A 71 13.19 -10.07 -13.61
C VAL A 71 13.83 -8.95 -14.41
N ARG A 72 14.06 -9.21 -15.69
CA ARG A 72 14.47 -8.19 -16.67
C ARG A 72 13.23 -7.58 -17.30
N LEU A 73 13.17 -6.25 -17.26
CA LEU A 73 12.09 -5.44 -17.81
C LEU A 73 12.36 -5.11 -19.28
N PRO A 74 11.34 -4.68 -20.06
CA PRO A 74 11.49 -4.35 -21.48
C PRO A 74 12.46 -3.20 -21.75
N ASN A 75 12.63 -2.29 -20.78
CA ASN A 75 13.57 -1.18 -20.84
C ASN A 75 15.04 -1.59 -20.55
N GLY A 76 15.29 -2.87 -20.26
CA GLY A 76 16.61 -3.40 -19.92
C GLY A 76 16.95 -3.36 -18.43
N ASP A 77 16.11 -2.72 -17.60
CA ASP A 77 16.30 -2.69 -16.16
C ASP A 77 16.08 -4.07 -15.53
N GLU A 78 16.71 -4.29 -14.40
CA GLU A 78 16.57 -5.53 -13.64
C GLU A 78 16.04 -5.23 -12.25
N THR A 79 15.01 -5.98 -11.85
CA THR A 79 14.37 -5.83 -10.54
C THR A 79 14.28 -7.18 -9.84
N ARG A 80 14.33 -7.17 -8.50
CA ARG A 80 14.14 -8.38 -7.69
C ARG A 80 12.79 -8.31 -7.01
N VAL A 81 11.96 -9.32 -7.26
CA VAL A 81 10.60 -9.40 -6.74
C VAL A 81 10.43 -10.65 -5.88
N LEU A 82 9.63 -10.50 -4.82
CA LEU A 82 9.17 -11.61 -4.01
C LEU A 82 8.02 -12.31 -4.73
N VAL A 83 8.11 -13.63 -4.89
CA VAL A 83 7.10 -14.45 -5.56
C VAL A 83 6.42 -15.31 -4.51
N GLN A 84 5.11 -15.13 -4.36
CA GLN A 84 4.32 -15.90 -3.41
C GLN A 84 3.58 -17.01 -4.14
N ARG A 85 3.83 -18.26 -3.72
CA ARG A 85 3.03 -19.48 -4.02
C ARG A 85 3.08 -20.04 -5.45
N GLN A 86 3.79 -19.43 -6.40
CA GLN A 86 3.93 -19.97 -7.76
C GLN A 86 5.31 -20.58 -7.99
N GLN A 87 5.37 -21.78 -8.59
CA GLN A 87 6.62 -22.29 -9.15
C GLN A 87 6.98 -21.44 -10.35
N LEU A 88 8.17 -20.83 -10.30
CA LEU A 88 8.67 -19.94 -11.33
C LEU A 88 9.97 -20.51 -11.88
N ALA A 89 10.11 -20.52 -13.21
CA ALA A 89 11.31 -20.97 -13.89
C ALA A 89 12.03 -19.78 -14.56
N VAL A 90 13.33 -19.96 -14.79
CA VAL A 90 14.11 -19.02 -15.59
C VAL A 90 13.63 -19.09 -17.04
N GLY A 91 13.40 -17.92 -17.65
CA GLY A 91 12.85 -17.78 -18.99
C GLY A 91 11.35 -17.45 -19.01
N ASP A 92 10.64 -17.66 -17.90
CA ASP A 92 9.21 -17.37 -17.80
C ASP A 92 8.91 -15.88 -17.99
N SER A 93 7.77 -15.59 -18.62
CA SER A 93 7.25 -14.24 -18.74
C SER A 93 6.29 -13.96 -17.59
N VAL A 94 6.48 -12.83 -16.92
CA VAL A 94 5.75 -12.49 -15.70
C VAL A 94 5.21 -11.08 -15.76
N GLU A 95 3.97 -10.90 -15.32
CA GLU A 95 3.35 -9.59 -15.21
C GLU A 95 3.69 -8.97 -13.85
N LEU A 96 4.27 -7.78 -13.88
CA LEU A 96 4.60 -6.98 -12.72
C LEU A 96 3.70 -5.75 -12.69
N ILE A 97 3.33 -5.34 -11.48
CA ILE A 97 2.64 -4.08 -11.24
C ILE A 97 3.71 -3.05 -10.91
N GLU A 98 3.92 -2.10 -11.82
CA GLU A 98 4.73 -0.90 -11.61
C GLU A 98 3.88 0.11 -10.82
N ALA A 99 4.33 0.51 -9.64
CA ALA A 99 3.72 1.56 -8.85
C ALA A 99 4.72 2.69 -8.64
N ARG A 100 4.35 3.91 -9.04
CA ARG A 100 5.16 5.12 -8.85
C ARG A 100 4.66 5.89 -7.64
N ASP A 101 5.52 6.08 -6.64
CA ASP A 101 5.17 6.89 -5.47
C ASP A 101 5.14 8.40 -5.77
N ALA A 102 4.60 9.19 -4.84
CA ALA A 102 4.52 10.65 -4.97
C ALA A 102 5.89 11.35 -5.06
N ASP A 103 6.96 10.65 -4.65
CA ASP A 103 8.36 11.09 -4.76
C ASP A 103 9.01 10.65 -6.10
N GLY A 104 8.25 9.99 -6.99
CA GLY A 104 8.69 9.54 -8.29
C GLY A 104 9.50 8.23 -8.30
N ARG A 105 9.62 7.52 -7.17
CA ARG A 105 10.30 6.22 -7.10
C ARG A 105 9.39 5.13 -7.62
N VAL A 106 9.97 4.24 -8.42
CA VAL A 106 9.28 3.12 -9.03
C VAL A 106 9.47 1.87 -8.19
N LYS A 107 8.37 1.21 -7.83
CA LYS A 107 8.37 -0.07 -7.13
C LYS A 107 7.64 -1.10 -7.98
N TYR A 108 8.23 -2.28 -8.10
CA TYR A 108 7.64 -3.41 -8.83
C TYR A 108 7.11 -4.44 -7.84
N ARG A 109 5.91 -4.95 -8.10
CA ARG A 109 5.30 -6.04 -7.32
C ARG A 109 4.82 -7.14 -8.25
N TRP A 110 4.87 -8.37 -7.76
CA TRP A 110 4.30 -9.52 -8.47
C TRP A 110 2.78 -9.33 -8.67
N SER A 111 2.29 -9.46 -9.91
CA SER A 111 0.86 -9.54 -10.19
C SER A 111 0.39 -10.97 -9.93
N SER A 112 -0.40 -11.21 -8.88
CA SER A 112 -0.93 -12.55 -8.57
C SER A 112 -2.26 -12.85 -9.28
N ARG A 113 -2.51 -12.23 -10.44
CA ARG A 113 -3.76 -12.45 -11.19
C ARG A 113 -3.86 -13.88 -11.71
#